data_AF-A0AAX2M063-F1
#
_entry.id   AF-A0AAX2M063-F1
#
_cell.length_a   1.000
_cell.length_b   1.000
_cell.length_c   1.000
_cell.angle_alpha   90.00
_cell.angle_beta   90.00
_cell.angle_gamma   90.00
#
_symmetry.space_group_name_H-M   'P 1'
#
loop_
_entity.id
_entity.type
_entity.pdbx_description
1 polymer ?
#
loop_
_entity_poly.entity_id
_entity_poly.type
_entity_poly.pdbx_seq_one_letter_code
_entity_poly.pdbx_strand_id
1 'polypeptide(L)'
;MAIIIAVSILLAVCAFLMGSGNAAFFSFAPLIPNIAKHFGVETITMIAPIQIMTGFGRCVSPIAPAILAISAIARVNPFAVVKRTAIPMLVAAIVNVIMTYIYL
;
A
#
# COMPACT_ATOMS: atom_id res chain seq x y z
N MET A 1 0.45 6.21 -16.41
CA MET A 1 -0.67 5.57 -15.67
C MET A 1 -0.45 4.11 -15.30
N ALA A 2 -0.34 3.19 -16.26
CA ALA A 2 -0.16 1.75 -15.95
C ALA A 2 1.05 1.45 -15.02
N ILE A 3 2.17 2.17 -15.21
CA ILE A 3 3.35 2.05 -14.34
C ILE A 3 3.08 2.46 -12.88
N ILE A 4 2.26 3.48 -12.66
CA ILE A 4 1.91 3.96 -11.31
C ILE A 4 1.16 2.85 -10.58
N ILE A 5 0.14 2.28 -11.23
CA ILE A 5 -0.65 1.18 -10.68
C ILE A 5 0.23 -0.05 -10.41
N ALA A 6 1.11 -0.41 -11.35
CA ALA A 6 1.99 -1.56 -11.20
C ALA A 6 2.94 -1.40 -9.99
N VAL A 7 3.58 -0.24 -9.86
CA VAL A 7 4.48 0.06 -8.73
C VAL A 7 3.71 0.17 -7.41
N SER A 8 2.51 0.75 -7.43
CA SER A 8 1.62 0.82 -6.26
C SER A 8 1.25 -0.58 -5.77
N ILE A 9 0.84 -1.50 -6.66
CA ILE A 9 0.50 -2.88 -6.29
C ILE A 9 1.73 -3.61 -5.74
N LEU A 10 2.88 -3.49 -6.42
CA LEU A 10 4.14 -4.09 -5.96
C LEU A 10 4.46 -3.64 -4.53
N LEU A 11 4.40 -2.34 -4.27
CA LEU A 11 4.74 -1.78 -2.96
C LEU A 11 3.67 -2.07 -1.91
N ALA A 12 2.39 -2.23 -2.28
CA ALA A 12 1.37 -2.77 -1.38
C ALA A 12 1.72 -4.20 -0.94
N VAL A 13 2.17 -5.05 -1.85
CA VAL A 13 2.60 -6.42 -1.53
C VAL A 13 3.83 -6.40 -0.63
N CYS A 14 4.83 -5.56 -0.93
CA CYS A 14 5.99 -5.37 -0.05
C CYS A 14 5.56 -4.88 1.34
N ALA A 15 4.66 -3.89 1.42
CA ALA A 15 4.14 -3.37 2.69
C ALA A 15 3.37 -4.44 3.49
N PHE A 16 2.64 -5.32 2.81
CA PHE A 16 1.99 -6.47 3.43
C PHE A 16 3.02 -7.43 4.03
N LEU A 17 4.07 -7.78 3.28
CA LEU A 17 5.12 -8.69 3.70
C LEU A 17 6.02 -8.12 4.81
N MET A 18 6.19 -6.79 4.85
CA MET A 18 7.03 -6.11 5.84
C MET A 18 6.25 -5.68 7.09
N GLY A 19 4.91 -5.69 7.05
CA GLY A 19 4.06 -5.18 8.13
C GLY A 19 4.16 -3.65 8.34
N SER A 20 4.86 -2.94 7.45
CA SER A 20 5.09 -1.50 7.53
C SER A 20 5.06 -0.86 6.13
N GLY A 21 4.08 0.03 5.93
CA GLY A 21 3.93 0.78 4.68
C GLY A 21 5.06 1.79 4.45
N ASN A 22 5.57 2.40 5.53
CA ASN A 22 6.69 3.35 5.44
C ASN A 22 8.00 2.64 5.16
N ALA A 23 8.25 1.46 5.75
CA ALA A 23 9.45 0.69 5.44
C ALA A 23 9.48 0.30 3.96
N ALA A 24 8.37 -0.23 3.44
CA ALA A 24 8.24 -0.53 2.01
C ALA A 24 8.41 0.73 1.17
N PHE A 25 7.74 1.84 1.49
CA PHE A 25 7.87 3.07 0.71
C PHE A 25 9.32 3.59 0.68
N PHE A 26 9.98 3.73 1.82
CA PHE A 26 11.33 4.29 1.89
C PHE A 26 12.41 3.36 1.30
N SER A 27 12.23 2.05 1.37
CA SER A 27 13.14 1.10 0.70
C SER A 27 13.16 1.26 -0.82
N PHE A 28 12.06 1.73 -1.41
CA PHE A 28 11.93 1.89 -2.86
C PHE A 28 11.80 3.36 -3.32
N ALA A 29 11.66 4.31 -2.40
CA ALA A 29 11.56 5.74 -2.71
C ALA A 29 12.72 6.27 -3.58
N PRO A 30 13.98 5.84 -3.40
CA PRO A 30 15.07 6.25 -4.29
C PRO A 30 14.92 5.80 -5.75
N LEU A 31 14.12 4.77 -6.02
CA LEU A 31 13.88 4.24 -7.37
C LEU A 31 12.75 4.98 -8.10
N ILE A 32 11.81 5.60 -7.37
CA ILE A 32 10.62 6.26 -7.93
C ILE A 32 10.99 7.37 -8.95
N PRO A 33 11.95 8.28 -8.68
CA PRO A 33 12.32 9.33 -9.64
C PRO A 33 12.86 8.79 -10.96
N ASN A 34 13.65 7.69 -10.91
CA ASN A 34 14.22 7.08 -12.11
C ASN A 34 13.13 6.40 -12.95
N ILE A 35 12.19 5.72 -12.30
CA ILE A 35 11.02 5.15 -12.97
C ILE A 35 10.18 6.27 -13.60
N ALA A 36 9.88 7.33 -12.85
CA ALA A 36 9.09 8.46 -13.35
C ALA A 36 9.71 9.09 -14.62
N LYS A 37 11.03 9.33 -14.60
CA LYS A 37 11.79 9.82 -15.77
C LYS A 37 11.70 8.90 -16.99
N HIS A 38 11.84 7.59 -16.79
CA HIS A 38 11.81 6.62 -17.88
C HIS A 38 10.45 6.58 -18.59
N PHE A 39 9.36 6.80 -17.84
CA PHE A 39 8.00 6.79 -18.37
C PHE A 39 7.44 8.19 -18.67
N GLY A 40 8.26 9.23 -18.58
CA GLY A 40 7.87 10.62 -18.88
C GLY A 40 6.80 11.19 -17.94
N VAL A 41 6.74 10.70 -16.69
CA VAL A 41 5.76 11.11 -15.68
C VAL A 41 6.44 11.99 -14.63
N GLU A 42 5.70 12.92 -14.04
CA GLU A 42 6.20 13.69 -12.91
C GLU A 42 6.41 12.77 -11.68
N THR A 43 7.46 13.01 -10.90
CA THR A 43 7.77 12.15 -9.74
C THR A 43 6.72 12.31 -8.63
N ILE A 44 6.24 13.54 -8.40
CA ILE A 44 5.23 13.86 -7.38
C ILE A 44 3.91 13.14 -7.64
N THR A 45 3.49 13.08 -8.91
CA THR A 45 2.25 12.42 -9.32
C THR A 45 2.30 10.90 -9.13
N MET A 46 3.50 10.30 -9.14
CA MET A 46 3.71 8.90 -8.79
C MET A 46 3.72 8.64 -7.28
N ILE A 47 4.33 9.52 -6.49
CA ILE A 47 4.56 9.29 -5.05
C ILE A 47 3.24 9.16 -4.27
N ALA A 48 2.29 10.06 -4.51
CA ALA A 48 1.03 10.10 -3.77
C ALA A 48 0.23 8.78 -3.84
N PRO A 49 -0.12 8.25 -5.03
CA PRO A 49 -0.87 7.01 -5.14
C PRO A 49 -0.09 5.78 -4.65
N ILE A 50 1.25 5.81 -4.76
CA ILE A 50 2.12 4.74 -4.23
C ILE A 50 2.07 4.70 -2.70
N GLN A 51 2.20 5.86 -2.03
CA GLN A 51 2.20 5.95 -0.57
C GLN A 51 0.84 5.57 0.03
N ILE A 52 -0.26 5.91 -0.65
CA ILE A 52 -1.60 5.49 -0.23
C ILE A 52 -1.73 3.97 -0.34
N MET A 53 -1.28 3.40 -1.45
CA MET A 53 -1.36 1.96 -1.70
C MET A 53 -0.52 1.12 -0.71
N THR A 54 0.69 1.59 -0.35
CA THR A 54 1.49 0.93 0.71
C THR A 54 0.79 0.95 2.06
N GLY A 55 0.04 2.02 2.35
CA GLY A 55 -0.82 2.12 3.52
C GLY A 55 -1.87 1.00 3.58
N PHE A 56 -2.53 0.71 2.46
CA PHE A 56 -3.52 -0.37 2.39
C PHE A 56 -2.90 -1.75 2.55
N GLY A 57 -1.75 -2.01 1.91
CA GLY A 57 -1.01 -3.27 2.07
C GLY A 57 -0.65 -3.55 3.53
N ARG A 58 -0.23 -2.51 4.27
CA ARG A 58 0.03 -2.59 5.72
C ARG A 58 -1.23 -2.95 6.52
N CYS A 59 -2.39 -2.38 6.19
CA CYS A 59 -3.64 -2.60 6.92
C CYS A 59 -4.20 -4.03 6.79
N VAL A 60 -3.75 -4.78 5.78
CA VAL A 60 -4.08 -6.20 5.61
C VAL A 60 -2.95 -7.13 6.03
N SER A 61 -1.86 -6.63 6.62
CA SER A 61 -0.75 -7.46 7.06
C SER A 61 -1.00 -8.10 8.44
N PRO A 62 -0.88 -9.44 8.59
CA PRO A 62 -1.04 -10.11 9.89
C PRO A 62 0.13 -9.85 10.84
N ILE A 63 1.25 -9.34 10.33
CA ILE A 63 2.45 -9.00 11.11
C ILE A 63 2.57 -7.50 11.40
N ALA A 64 1.60 -6.68 10.95
CA ALA A 64 1.60 -5.26 11.27
C ALA A 64 1.44 -5.05 12.79
N PRO A 65 2.27 -4.22 13.44
CA PRO A 65 2.22 -4.01 14.88
C PRO A 65 0.85 -3.59 15.42
N ALA A 66 0.12 -2.76 14.68
CA ALA A 66 -1.24 -2.36 15.02
C ALA A 66 -2.22 -3.54 15.03
N ILE A 67 -2.11 -4.44 14.04
CA ILE A 67 -2.94 -5.65 13.96
C ILE A 67 -2.61 -6.59 15.12
N LEU A 68 -1.32 -6.80 15.40
CA LEU A 68 -0.87 -7.63 16.52
C LEU A 68 -1.38 -7.09 17.87
N ALA A 69 -1.29 -5.78 18.10
CA ALA A 69 -1.77 -5.13 19.32
C ALA A 69 -3.29 -5.30 19.50
N ILE A 70 -4.09 -5.06 18.45
CA ILE A 70 -5.54 -5.22 18.50
C ILE A 70 -5.93 -6.69 18.70
N SER A 71 -5.22 -7.60 18.06
CA SER A 71 -5.45 -9.05 18.18
C SER A 71 -5.17 -9.54 19.60
N ALA A 72 -4.13 -9.02 20.25
CA ALA A 72 -3.80 -9.31 21.64
C ALA A 72 -4.89 -8.84 22.60
N ILE A 73 -5.40 -7.61 22.43
CA ILE A 73 -6.49 -7.05 23.25
C ILE A 73 -7.79 -7.84 23.04
N ALA A 74 -8.13 -8.14 21.80
CA ALA A 74 -9.34 -8.87 21.45
C ALA A 74 -9.24 -10.39 21.68
N ARG A 75 -8.07 -10.91 22.05
CA ARG A 75 -7.78 -12.36 22.22
C ARG A 75 -8.18 -13.21 21.01
N VAL A 76 -7.95 -12.69 19.81
CA VAL A 76 -8.20 -13.38 18.54
C VAL A 76 -6.92 -13.57 17.75
N ASN A 77 -6.95 -14.50 16.79
CA ASN A 77 -5.84 -14.67 15.86
C ASN A 77 -5.70 -13.42 14.94
N PRO A 78 -4.49 -12.89 14.70
CA PRO A 78 -4.24 -11.79 13.76
C PRO A 78 -4.86 -11.97 12.37
N PHE A 79 -4.87 -13.20 11.85
CA PHE A 79 -5.51 -13.52 10.58
C PHE A 79 -7.02 -13.28 10.59
N ALA A 80 -7.68 -13.41 11.75
CA ALA A 80 -9.11 -13.10 11.88
C ALA A 80 -9.38 -11.60 11.78
N VAL A 81 -8.50 -10.76 12.33
CA VAL A 81 -8.58 -9.30 12.21
C VAL A 81 -8.33 -8.87 10.77
N VAL A 82 -7.26 -9.39 10.15
CA VAL A 82 -6.95 -9.14 8.74
C VAL A 82 -8.11 -9.53 7.82
N LYS A 83 -8.74 -10.69 8.05
CA LYS A 83 -9.89 -11.11 7.23
C LYS A 83 -11.05 -10.12 7.27
N ARG A 84 -11.25 -9.43 8.41
CA ARG A 84 -12.26 -8.37 8.55
C ARG A 84 -11.84 -7.07 7.86
N THR A 85 -10.55 -6.73 7.88
CA THR A 85 -10.04 -5.52 7.23
C THR A 85 -9.80 -5.70 5.72
N ALA A 86 -9.67 -6.93 5.23
CA ALA A 86 -9.38 -7.24 3.83
C ALA A 86 -10.42 -6.69 2.86
N ILE A 87 -11.72 -6.84 3.16
CA ILE A 87 -12.80 -6.36 2.27
C ILE A 87 -12.79 -4.83 2.19
N PRO A 88 -12.84 -4.06 3.30
CA PRO A 88 -12.72 -2.60 3.24
C PRO A 88 -11.45 -2.12 2.54
N MET A 89 -10.31 -2.77 2.75
CA MET A 89 -9.05 -2.37 2.13
C MET A 89 -9.00 -2.69 0.64
N LEU A 90 -9.63 -3.78 0.19
CA LEU A 90 -9.79 -4.07 -1.24
C LEU A 90 -10.64 -2.99 -1.92
N VAL A 91 -11.75 -2.60 -1.30
CA VAL A 91 -12.59 -1.50 -1.81
C VAL A 91 -11.79 -0.19 -1.85
N ALA A 92 -11.06 0.14 -0.79
CA ALA A 92 -10.21 1.34 -0.75
C ALA A 92 -9.12 1.32 -1.84
N ALA A 93 -8.51 0.16 -2.11
CA ALA A 93 -7.54 0.00 -3.18
C ALA A 93 -8.16 0.25 -4.56
N ILE A 94 -9.35 -0.28 -4.84
CA ILE A 94 -10.08 -0.05 -6.09
C ILE A 94 -10.42 1.44 -6.24
N VAL A 95 -10.96 2.07 -5.18
CA VAL A 95 -11.28 3.50 -5.18
C VAL A 95 -10.02 4.32 -5.43
N ASN A 96 -8.90 3.99 -4.79
CA ASN A 96 -7.63 4.68 -5.01
C ASN A 96 -7.14 4.57 -6.46
N VAL A 97 -7.28 3.41 -7.10
CA VAL A 97 -6.96 3.24 -8.53
C VAL A 97 -7.85 4.12 -9.41
N ILE A 98 -9.16 4.15 -9.14
CA ILE A 98 -10.12 4.98 -9.88
C ILE A 98 -9.80 6.47 -9.70
N MET A 99 -9.57 6.91 -8.45
CA MET A 99 -9.21 8.31 -8.17
C MET A 99 -7.88 8.68 -8.81
N THR A 100 -6.90 7.77 -8.80
CA THR A 100 -5.64 7.94 -9.52
C THR A 100 -5.88 8.14 -11.01
N TYR A 101 -6.84 7.44 -11.62
CA TYR A 101 -7.15 7.59 -13.03
C TYR A 101 -7.89 8.90 -13.37
N ILE A 102 -8.70 9.43 -12.44
CA ILE A 102 -9.51 10.63 -12.66
C ILE A 102 -8.71 11.92 -12.45
N TYR A 103 -7.84 11.95 -11.43
CA TYR A 103 -7.19 13.17 -10.96
C TYR A 103 -5.73 13.34 -11.41
N LEU A 104 -5.11 12.30 -11.99
CA LEU A 104 -3.73 12.29 -12.46
C LEU A 104 -3.67 11.86 -13.93
#